data_AF-A0A235EXI3-F1
#
_entry.id   AF-A0A235EXI3-F1
#
_cell.length_a   1.000
_cell.length_b   1.000
_cell.length_c   1.000
_cell.angle_alpha   90.00
_cell.angle_beta   90.00
_cell.angle_gamma   90.00
#
_symmetry.space_group_name_H-M   'P 1'
#
loop_
_entity.id
_entity.type
_entity.pdbx_description
1 polymer ?
#
loop_
_entity_poly.entity_id
_entity_poly.type
_entity_poly.pdbx_seq_one_letter_code
_entity_poly.pdbx_strand_id
1 'polypeptide(L)'
;MANLTETPTYEAGIYRFETTDPVQGGPGGIDNLPTNQLANRTAWLKAQVEALALEIAAIESGYATAASLAGHTGNTNNPHGVTKAQVGLGSVLNYGIATQAEAEAGETDSKYMTPLRAWQSFTKWLKAATESVAGVLRIASQAETNAGTADDRIVTPKKLRMGFSISLAANGYIVFPTWMGGLIIQWGISPIGPSANGIATLTFPISYPTAFLTGVASDVSNDLNKNCIGVVALSQSQMQLSWSRVYGTGTQNARWIALGY
;
A
#
# COMPACT_ATOMS: atom_id res chain seq x y z
N MET A 1 51.40 18.17 -92.49
CA MET A 1 52.26 17.07 -92.00
C MET A 1 51.37 15.86 -91.78
N ALA A 2 51.78 14.67 -92.25
CA ALA A 2 51.04 13.44 -92.03
C ALA A 2 51.42 12.86 -90.67
N ASN A 3 50.47 12.79 -89.74
CA ASN A 3 50.67 12.17 -88.43
C ASN A 3 50.35 10.67 -88.52
N LEU A 4 50.98 9.89 -87.65
CA LEU A 4 50.65 8.49 -87.46
C LEU A 4 49.30 8.39 -86.75
N THR A 5 48.39 7.56 -87.25
CA THR A 5 47.12 7.30 -86.57
C THR A 5 47.34 6.27 -85.48
N GLU A 6 47.14 6.66 -84.23
CA GLU A 6 47.24 5.79 -83.05
C GLU A 6 45.89 5.14 -82.77
N THR A 7 45.89 3.83 -82.55
CA THR A 7 44.74 3.07 -82.07
C THR A 7 45.13 2.42 -80.73
N PRO A 8 44.31 2.49 -79.68
CA PRO A 8 44.66 1.92 -78.37
C PRO A 8 44.53 0.39 -78.37
N THR A 9 45.41 -0.27 -79.11
CA THR A 9 45.54 -1.73 -79.22
C THR A 9 46.85 -2.18 -78.59
N TYR A 10 46.79 -3.22 -77.76
CA TYR A 10 48.00 -3.86 -77.26
C TYR A 10 48.54 -4.84 -78.31
N GLU A 11 49.45 -4.36 -79.14
CA GLU A 11 50.11 -5.19 -80.16
C GLU A 11 50.90 -6.33 -79.51
N ALA A 12 50.71 -7.56 -79.99
CA ALA A 12 51.33 -8.76 -79.42
C ALA A 12 52.88 -8.74 -79.49
N GLY A 13 53.44 -7.99 -80.43
CA GLY A 13 54.86 -7.77 -80.60
C GLY A 13 55.12 -6.52 -81.42
N ILE A 14 56.37 -6.05 -81.39
CA ILE A 14 56.83 -4.95 -82.25
C ILE A 14 57.62 -5.61 -83.38
N TYR A 15 57.20 -5.33 -84.61
CA TYR A 15 57.85 -5.82 -85.80
C TYR A 15 59.30 -5.30 -85.84
N ARG A 16 60.21 -6.19 -86.21
CA ARG A 16 61.61 -5.85 -86.45
C ARG A 16 61.81 -5.81 -87.95
N PHE A 17 62.52 -4.80 -88.44
CA PHE A 17 62.93 -4.75 -89.83
C PHE A 17 63.76 -5.98 -90.18
N GLU A 18 63.37 -6.65 -91.26
CA GLU A 18 64.09 -7.75 -91.86
C GLU A 18 64.92 -7.23 -93.05
N THR A 19 66.00 -7.95 -93.38
CA THR A 19 66.91 -7.53 -94.46
C THR A 19 66.27 -7.57 -95.86
N THR A 20 65.08 -8.17 -95.98
CA THR A 20 64.30 -8.29 -97.20
C THR A 20 63.21 -7.23 -97.35
N ASP A 21 63.01 -6.38 -96.34
CA ASP A 21 61.90 -5.42 -96.33
C ASP A 21 62.18 -4.22 -97.24
N PRO A 22 61.22 -3.82 -98.10
CA PRO A 22 61.34 -2.60 -98.89
C PRO A 22 61.19 -1.35 -98.00
N VAL A 23 61.99 -0.32 -98.28
CA VAL A 23 61.83 1.02 -97.68
C VAL A 23 60.53 1.63 -98.20
N GLN A 24 59.47 1.53 -97.40
CA GLN A 24 58.12 1.96 -97.76
C GLN A 24 57.51 2.79 -96.64
N GLY A 25 57.35 4.09 -96.89
CA GLY A 25 56.61 5.02 -96.04
C GLY A 25 55.09 5.02 -96.29
N GLY A 26 54.38 5.95 -95.63
CA GLY A 26 52.92 6.09 -95.72
C GLY A 26 52.15 5.23 -94.69
N PRO A 27 50.81 5.37 -94.62
CA PRO A 27 49.97 4.79 -93.54
C PRO A 27 50.00 3.26 -93.41
N GLY A 28 50.37 2.53 -94.47
CA GLY A 28 50.52 1.08 -94.48
C GLY A 28 51.91 0.61 -94.89
N GLY A 29 52.90 1.51 -94.84
CA GLY A 29 54.28 1.20 -95.19
C GLY A 29 55.01 0.47 -94.06
N ILE A 30 55.87 -0.48 -94.42
CA ILE A 30 56.61 -1.33 -93.47
C ILE A 30 57.50 -0.48 -92.54
N ASP A 31 58.06 0.64 -93.03
CA ASP A 31 58.92 1.56 -92.27
C ASP A 31 58.21 2.17 -91.05
N ASN A 32 56.88 2.35 -91.14
CA ASN A 32 56.08 2.94 -90.08
C ASN A 32 55.45 1.89 -89.14
N LEU A 33 55.51 0.60 -89.48
CA LEU A 33 54.84 -0.46 -88.74
C LEU A 33 55.37 -0.61 -87.30
N PRO A 34 56.69 -0.70 -87.04
CA PRO A 34 57.21 -0.79 -85.67
C PRO A 34 56.86 0.45 -84.83
N THR A 35 56.93 1.63 -85.44
CA THR A 35 56.62 2.92 -84.78
C THR A 35 55.13 3.03 -84.47
N ASN A 36 54.25 2.55 -85.37
CA ASN A 36 52.80 2.49 -85.16
C ASN A 36 52.46 1.52 -84.03
N GLN A 37 53.07 0.33 -84.03
CA GLN A 37 52.84 -0.66 -82.99
C GLN A 37 53.29 -0.15 -81.60
N LEU A 38 54.42 0.56 -81.53
CA LEU A 38 54.87 1.21 -80.31
C LEU A 38 53.90 2.31 -79.87
N ALA A 39 53.43 3.15 -80.81
CA ALA A 39 52.47 4.20 -80.54
C ALA A 39 51.12 3.65 -80.04
N ASN A 40 50.61 2.58 -80.66
CA ASN A 40 49.37 1.89 -80.25
C ASN A 40 49.48 1.31 -78.84
N ARG A 41 50.60 0.63 -78.52
CA ARG A 41 50.86 0.14 -77.15
C ARG A 41 50.92 1.28 -76.13
N THR A 42 51.51 2.41 -76.51
CA THR A 42 51.58 3.60 -75.66
C THR A 42 50.19 4.20 -75.43
N ALA A 43 49.37 4.29 -76.48
CA ALA A 43 47.98 4.73 -76.39
C ALA A 43 47.12 3.79 -75.53
N TRP A 44 47.31 2.47 -75.64
CA TRP A 44 46.63 1.48 -74.80
C TRP A 44 47.03 1.61 -73.32
N LEU A 45 48.32 1.72 -73.02
CA LEU A 45 48.80 1.91 -71.65
C LEU A 45 48.26 3.20 -71.04
N LYS A 46 48.21 4.28 -71.82
CA LYS A 46 47.60 5.55 -71.40
C LYS A 46 46.11 5.38 -71.05
N ALA A 47 45.34 4.72 -71.92
CA ALA A 47 43.93 4.46 -71.66
C ALA A 47 43.70 3.62 -70.39
N GLN A 48 44.56 2.62 -70.14
CA GLN A 48 44.51 1.82 -68.90
C GLN A 48 44.86 2.65 -67.66
N VAL A 49 45.86 3.53 -67.73
CA VAL A 49 46.22 4.44 -66.63
C VAL A 49 45.09 5.41 -66.32
N GLU A 50 44.44 5.98 -67.34
CA GLU A 50 43.28 6.86 -67.17
C GLU A 50 42.08 6.12 -66.57
N ALA A 51 41.81 4.88 -67.01
CA ALA A 51 40.76 4.05 -66.43
C ALA A 51 41.04 3.72 -64.95
N LEU A 52 42.28 3.33 -64.63
CA LEU A 52 42.70 3.05 -63.26
C LEU A 52 42.59 4.30 -62.37
N ALA A 53 42.93 5.49 -62.89
CA ALA A 53 42.80 6.75 -62.16
C ALA A 53 41.33 7.04 -61.79
N LEU A 54 40.38 6.74 -62.68
CA LEU A 54 38.96 6.86 -62.40
C LEU A 54 38.48 5.86 -61.34
N GLU A 55 38.97 4.61 -61.38
CA GLU A 55 38.64 3.60 -60.37
C GLU A 55 39.18 3.97 -58.98
N ILE A 56 40.41 4.47 -58.90
CA ILE A 56 41.01 4.95 -57.64
C ILE A 56 40.17 6.09 -57.05
N ALA A 57 39.78 7.08 -57.87
CA ALA A 57 38.96 8.19 -57.40
C ALA A 57 37.59 7.73 -56.87
N ALA A 58 36.97 6.72 -57.50
CA ALA A 58 35.72 6.14 -57.03
C ALA A 58 35.88 5.42 -55.68
N ILE A 59 36.96 4.66 -55.52
CA ILE A 59 37.29 3.98 -54.25
C ILE A 59 37.53 5.00 -53.13
N GLU A 60 38.31 6.05 -53.40
CA GLU A 60 38.61 7.11 -52.44
C GLU A 60 37.35 7.84 -51.97
N SER A 61 36.35 8.00 -52.85
CA SER A 61 35.06 8.62 -52.49
C SER A 61 34.23 7.80 -51.49
N GLY A 62 34.44 6.49 -51.42
CA GLY A 62 33.77 5.59 -50.49
C GLY A 62 34.43 5.51 -49.11
N TYR A 63 35.64 6.06 -48.96
CA TYR A 63 36.34 6.06 -47.68
C TYR A 63 35.75 7.09 -46.71
N ALA A 64 35.69 6.72 -45.44
CA ALA A 64 35.42 7.67 -44.38
C ALA A 64 36.51 8.75 -44.38
N THR A 65 36.11 10.01 -44.47
CA THR A 65 37.04 11.12 -44.38
C THR A 65 37.54 11.28 -42.94
N ALA A 66 38.69 11.93 -42.76
CA ALA A 66 39.16 12.30 -41.43
C ALA A 66 38.10 13.11 -40.65
N ALA A 67 37.32 13.94 -41.34
CA ALA A 67 36.22 14.70 -40.76
C ALA A 67 35.04 13.82 -40.32
N SER A 68 34.63 12.82 -41.11
CA SER A 68 33.55 11.91 -40.71
C SER A 68 33.98 11.01 -39.55
N LEU A 69 35.24 10.57 -39.53
CA LEU A 69 35.79 9.80 -38.42
C LEU A 69 35.92 10.66 -37.15
N ALA A 70 36.39 11.90 -37.26
CA ALA A 70 36.43 12.84 -36.15
C ALA A 70 35.03 13.16 -35.61
N GLY A 71 34.05 13.33 -36.51
CA GLY A 71 32.65 13.51 -36.15
C GLY A 71 32.07 12.29 -35.43
N HIS A 72 32.33 11.08 -35.93
CA HIS A 72 31.89 9.85 -35.30
C HIS A 72 32.54 9.63 -33.93
N THR A 73 33.87 9.74 -33.84
CA THR A 73 34.64 9.53 -32.59
C THR A 73 34.38 10.60 -31.54
N GLY A 74 34.06 11.83 -31.97
CA GLY A 74 33.61 12.91 -31.08
C GLY A 74 32.12 12.86 -30.72
N ASN A 75 31.31 12.07 -31.44
CA ASN A 75 29.89 11.92 -31.14
C ASN A 75 29.69 11.03 -29.92
N THR A 76 29.47 11.69 -28.79
CA THR A 76 29.11 11.06 -27.51
C THR A 76 27.60 11.02 -27.28
N ASN A 77 26.79 11.54 -28.21
CA ASN A 77 25.34 11.43 -28.15
C ASN A 77 24.92 10.01 -28.55
N ASN A 78 24.81 9.13 -27.55
CA ASN A 78 24.37 7.74 -27.66
C ASN A 78 25.08 6.97 -28.80
N PRO A 79 26.23 6.32 -28.51
CA PRO A 79 26.26 5.33 -27.42
C PRO A 79 27.23 5.59 -26.26
N HIS A 80 28.14 6.57 -26.31
CA HIS A 80 29.19 6.74 -25.30
C HIS A 80 28.89 7.81 -24.25
N GLY A 81 27.94 7.51 -23.34
CA GLY A 81 27.61 8.38 -22.21
C GLY A 81 26.13 8.72 -22.10
N VAL A 82 25.25 7.72 -22.33
CA VAL A 82 23.80 7.91 -22.26
C VAL A 82 23.39 8.48 -20.89
N THR A 83 22.87 9.70 -20.90
CA THR A 83 22.36 10.36 -19.71
C THR A 83 21.01 9.75 -19.32
N LYS A 84 20.62 9.89 -18.05
CA LYS A 84 19.28 9.49 -17.59
C LYS A 84 18.16 10.16 -18.40
N ALA A 85 18.36 11.40 -18.85
CA ALA A 85 17.40 12.09 -19.70
C ALA A 85 17.24 11.40 -21.06
N GLN A 86 18.33 10.96 -21.68
CA GLN A 86 18.31 10.30 -23.00
C GLN A 86 17.57 8.96 -22.99
N VAL A 87 17.51 8.27 -21.85
CA VAL A 87 16.76 7.00 -21.69
C VAL A 87 15.41 7.18 -20.99
N GLY A 88 14.94 8.42 -20.78
CA GLY A 88 13.64 8.71 -20.16
C GLY A 88 13.60 8.51 -18.63
N LEU A 89 14.75 8.37 -17.96
CA LEU A 89 14.90 8.14 -16.52
C LEU A 89 15.37 9.39 -15.76
N GLY A 90 15.23 10.59 -16.32
CA GLY A 90 15.74 11.85 -15.75
C GLY A 90 15.24 12.14 -14.32
N SER A 91 14.01 11.74 -14.00
CA SER A 91 13.41 11.91 -12.67
C SER A 91 13.83 10.84 -11.66
N VAL A 92 14.46 9.75 -12.11
CA VAL A 92 14.84 8.63 -11.22
C VAL A 92 16.18 8.95 -10.57
N LEU A 93 16.17 9.14 -9.25
CA LEU A 93 17.36 9.40 -8.44
C LEU A 93 18.22 8.14 -8.31
N ASN A 94 19.54 8.29 -8.14
CA ASN A 94 20.45 7.14 -8.00
C ASN A 94 20.62 6.75 -6.52
N TYR A 95 19.53 6.37 -5.89
CA TYR A 95 19.53 5.99 -4.48
C TYR A 95 19.73 4.49 -4.31
N GLY A 96 20.49 4.12 -3.28
CA GLY A 96 20.61 2.72 -2.86
C GLY A 96 19.36 2.24 -2.13
N ILE A 97 19.24 0.93 -1.93
CA ILE A 97 18.22 0.34 -1.07
C ILE A 97 18.58 0.59 0.40
N ALA A 98 17.60 0.99 1.21
CA ALA A 98 17.77 1.12 2.65
C ALA A 98 18.03 -0.23 3.32
N THR A 99 18.96 -0.25 4.26
CA THR A 99 19.12 -1.35 5.23
C THR A 99 17.94 -1.37 6.20
N GLN A 100 17.82 -2.46 6.98
CA GLN A 100 16.78 -2.54 8.01
C GLN A 100 16.90 -1.42 9.05
N ALA A 101 18.12 -1.15 9.53
CA ALA A 101 18.36 -0.15 10.55
C ALA A 101 17.99 1.26 10.05
N GLU A 102 18.38 1.60 8.82
CA GLU A 102 18.01 2.87 8.18
C GLU A 102 16.49 3.00 8.03
N ALA A 103 15.81 1.93 7.61
CA ALA A 103 14.36 1.92 7.43
C ALA A 103 13.59 2.05 8.76
N GLU A 104 14.08 1.43 9.84
CA GLU A 104 13.49 1.53 11.17
C GLU A 104 13.75 2.90 11.82
N ALA A 105 14.91 3.51 11.58
CA ALA A 105 15.25 4.84 12.09
C ALA A 105 14.46 5.96 11.39
N GLY A 106 14.23 5.85 10.08
CA GLY A 106 13.43 6.80 9.32
C GLY A 106 14.07 8.19 9.15
N GLU A 107 15.40 8.29 9.24
CA GLU A 107 16.13 9.57 9.22
C GLU A 107 16.63 9.98 7.81
N THR A 108 16.69 9.04 6.87
CA THR A 108 17.25 9.25 5.54
C THR A 108 16.17 9.41 4.46
N ASP A 109 16.27 10.46 3.64
CA ASP A 109 15.43 10.70 2.47
C ASP A 109 16.05 10.23 1.14
N SER A 110 17.34 9.86 1.16
CA SER A 110 18.14 9.53 -0.03
C SER A 110 18.31 8.03 -0.28
N LYS A 111 17.30 7.22 0.05
CA LYS A 111 17.30 5.75 -0.09
C LYS A 111 15.93 5.26 -0.57
N TYR A 112 15.92 4.19 -1.35
CA TYR A 112 14.68 3.51 -1.74
C TYR A 112 14.27 2.44 -0.71
N MET A 113 12.97 2.35 -0.46
CA MET A 113 12.36 1.36 0.43
C MET A 113 11.90 0.14 -0.37
N THR A 114 12.11 -1.07 0.13
CA THR A 114 11.47 -2.28 -0.42
C THR A 114 10.20 -2.63 0.37
N PRO A 115 9.26 -3.41 -0.18
CA PRO A 115 8.07 -3.85 0.56
C PRO A 115 8.39 -4.48 1.93
N LEU A 116 9.48 -5.25 2.00
CA LEU A 116 9.94 -5.84 3.26
C LEU A 116 10.39 -4.77 4.26
N ARG A 117 11.16 -3.77 3.83
CA ARG A 117 11.68 -2.71 4.71
C ARG A 117 10.55 -1.79 5.19
N ALA A 118 9.58 -1.49 4.32
CA ALA A 118 8.37 -0.78 4.70
C ALA A 118 7.59 -1.54 5.79
N TRP A 119 7.39 -2.85 5.61
CA TRP A 119 6.71 -3.66 6.62
C TRP A 119 7.49 -3.74 7.95
N GLN A 120 8.81 -3.90 7.91
CA GLN A 120 9.66 -3.93 9.11
C GLN A 120 9.62 -2.62 9.89
N SER A 121 9.71 -1.48 9.19
CA SER A 121 9.56 -0.17 9.83
C SER A 121 8.18 -0.05 10.48
N PHE A 122 7.11 -0.42 9.78
CA PHE A 122 5.74 -0.40 10.33
C PHE A 122 5.58 -1.26 11.59
N THR A 123 6.06 -2.51 11.56
CA THR A 123 5.94 -3.42 12.72
C THR A 123 6.80 -2.98 13.90
N LYS A 124 7.93 -2.31 13.67
CA LYS A 124 8.77 -1.74 14.74
C LYS A 124 8.04 -0.66 15.55
N TRP A 125 7.26 0.17 14.86
CA TRP A 125 6.46 1.23 15.47
C TRP A 125 5.15 0.70 16.08
N LEU A 126 4.75 -0.52 15.73
CA LEU A 126 3.61 -1.23 16.33
C LEU A 126 3.97 -1.75 17.74
N LYS A 127 4.08 -0.83 18.70
CA LYS A 127 4.31 -1.17 20.11
C LYS A 127 2.99 -1.51 20.80
N ALA A 128 3.01 -2.44 21.74
CA ALA A 128 1.88 -2.66 22.64
C ALA A 128 1.66 -1.41 23.50
N ALA A 129 0.42 -0.95 23.60
CA ALA A 129 0.12 0.17 24.50
C ALA A 129 0.31 -0.27 25.96
N THR A 130 0.81 0.65 26.78
CA THR A 130 0.89 0.53 28.25
C THR A 130 0.43 1.85 28.85
N GLU A 131 0.29 1.92 30.18
CA GLU A 131 -0.11 3.16 30.86
C GLU A 131 0.82 4.36 30.57
N SER A 132 2.09 4.11 30.22
CA SER A 132 3.09 5.14 29.95
C SER A 132 3.48 5.28 28.48
N VAL A 133 3.11 4.32 27.62
CA VAL A 133 3.53 4.26 26.23
C VAL A 133 2.31 4.08 25.33
N ALA A 134 2.08 5.05 24.44
CA ALA A 134 1.06 4.91 23.40
C ALA A 134 1.39 3.75 22.46
N GLY A 135 0.38 2.99 22.05
CA GLY A 135 0.55 1.84 21.19
C GLY A 135 -0.78 1.26 20.74
N VAL A 136 -0.73 0.02 20.28
CA VAL A 136 -1.92 -0.75 19.90
C VAL A 136 -2.20 -1.85 20.91
N LEU A 137 -3.47 -2.16 21.12
CA LEU A 137 -3.90 -3.32 21.90
C LEU A 137 -4.98 -4.05 21.13
N ARG A 138 -5.10 -5.35 21.38
CA ARG A 138 -6.24 -6.11 20.86
C ARG A 138 -7.49 -5.79 21.67
N ILE A 139 -8.64 -5.95 21.03
CA ILE A 139 -9.93 -5.87 21.69
C ILE A 139 -10.09 -7.06 22.64
N ALA A 140 -10.47 -6.80 23.89
CA ALA A 140 -10.80 -7.84 24.86
C ALA A 140 -11.95 -8.73 24.36
N SER A 141 -11.89 -10.03 24.62
CA SER A 141 -13.04 -10.93 24.51
C SER A 141 -14.06 -10.67 25.63
N GLN A 142 -15.26 -11.26 25.51
CA GLN A 142 -16.26 -11.14 26.59
C GLN A 142 -15.79 -11.82 27.88
N ALA A 143 -15.11 -12.96 27.78
CA ALA A 143 -14.57 -13.67 28.94
C ALA A 143 -13.47 -12.85 29.65
N GLU A 144 -12.54 -12.25 28.88
CA GLU A 144 -11.50 -11.37 29.44
C GLU A 144 -12.12 -10.13 30.11
N THR A 145 -13.13 -9.52 29.50
CA THR A 145 -13.85 -8.38 30.11
C THR A 145 -14.54 -8.79 31.40
N ASN A 146 -15.10 -10.00 31.46
CA ASN A 146 -15.77 -10.50 32.66
C ASN A 146 -14.80 -10.87 33.79
N ALA A 147 -13.61 -11.37 33.46
CA ALA A 147 -12.59 -11.72 34.44
C ALA A 147 -11.95 -10.47 35.07
N GLY A 148 -11.86 -9.35 34.33
CA GLY A 148 -11.39 -8.07 34.85
C GLY A 148 -9.91 -8.04 35.25
N THR A 149 -9.09 -8.99 34.76
CA THR A 149 -7.66 -9.11 35.12
C THR A 149 -6.70 -8.66 34.03
N ALA A 150 -7.17 -8.43 32.80
CA ALA A 150 -6.33 -8.10 31.67
C ALA A 150 -6.10 -6.58 31.55
N ASP A 151 -4.84 -6.16 31.61
CA ASP A 151 -4.41 -4.76 31.46
C ASP A 151 -3.84 -4.45 30.06
N ASP A 152 -3.72 -5.46 29.21
CA ASP A 152 -3.15 -5.35 27.86
C ASP A 152 -4.23 -5.42 26.77
N ARG A 153 -5.47 -5.01 27.10
CA ARG A 153 -6.65 -5.12 26.22
C ARG A 153 -7.53 -3.88 26.27
N ILE A 154 -8.23 -3.60 25.17
CA ILE A 154 -9.24 -2.52 25.10
C ILE A 154 -10.66 -3.08 25.17
N VAL A 155 -11.50 -2.48 26.02
CA VAL A 155 -12.94 -2.77 26.13
C VAL A 155 -13.72 -1.94 25.09
N THR A 156 -14.68 -2.57 24.40
CA THR A 156 -15.53 -1.87 23.43
C THR A 156 -16.83 -1.36 24.08
N PRO A 157 -17.50 -0.33 23.52
CA PRO A 157 -18.78 0.15 24.04
C PRO A 157 -19.85 -0.94 24.19
N LYS A 158 -19.86 -1.93 23.27
CA LYS A 158 -20.74 -3.11 23.37
C LYS A 158 -20.49 -3.89 24.66
N LYS A 159 -19.23 -4.05 25.06
CA LYS A 159 -18.86 -4.81 26.27
C LYS A 159 -19.06 -3.99 27.55
N LEU A 160 -18.88 -2.66 27.46
CA LEU A 160 -19.23 -1.74 28.55
C LEU A 160 -20.74 -1.80 28.86
N ARG A 161 -21.59 -1.87 27.82
CA ARG A 161 -23.05 -1.95 27.98
C ARG A 161 -23.57 -3.37 28.25
N MET A 162 -22.80 -4.40 27.95
CA MET A 162 -23.20 -5.80 28.18
C MET A 162 -23.48 -6.02 29.67
N GLY A 163 -24.71 -6.44 29.98
CA GLY A 163 -25.17 -6.68 31.34
C GLY A 163 -25.72 -5.44 32.05
N PHE A 164 -25.61 -4.23 31.49
CA PHE A 164 -26.29 -3.05 32.03
C PHE A 164 -27.69 -2.92 31.42
N SER A 165 -28.73 -3.04 32.24
CA SER A 165 -30.14 -2.94 31.82
C SER A 165 -30.90 -2.01 32.76
N ILE A 166 -31.75 -1.15 32.24
CA ILE A 166 -32.49 -0.16 33.04
C ILE A 166 -33.92 -0.01 32.54
N SER A 167 -34.86 0.02 33.48
CA SER A 167 -36.26 0.38 33.26
C SER A 167 -36.66 1.45 34.27
N LEU A 168 -37.01 2.64 33.78
CA LEU A 168 -37.45 3.79 34.59
C LEU A 168 -38.98 3.86 34.75
N ALA A 169 -39.66 2.73 34.62
CA ALA A 169 -41.09 2.65 34.88
C ALA A 169 -41.39 2.87 36.38
N ALA A 170 -42.68 3.10 36.70
CA ALA A 170 -43.14 3.22 38.08
C ALA A 170 -42.74 2.00 38.94
N ASN A 171 -42.78 0.80 38.33
CA ASN A 171 -42.14 -0.41 38.82
C ASN A 171 -40.95 -0.70 37.91
N GLY A 172 -39.75 -0.35 38.35
CA GLY A 172 -38.56 -0.27 37.54
C GLY A 172 -37.37 -1.02 38.14
N TYR A 173 -36.25 -1.00 37.43
CA TYR A 173 -35.02 -1.64 37.86
C TYR A 173 -33.76 -1.08 37.19
N ILE A 174 -32.61 -1.32 37.82
CA ILE A 174 -31.27 -1.24 37.24
C ILE A 174 -30.60 -2.60 37.47
N VAL A 175 -30.05 -3.19 36.42
CA VAL A 175 -29.17 -4.37 36.45
C VAL A 175 -27.77 -3.89 36.15
N PHE A 176 -26.84 -4.14 37.06
CA PHE A 176 -25.42 -3.95 36.84
C PHE A 176 -24.83 -5.15 36.09
N PRO A 177 -23.80 -4.94 35.25
CA PRO A 177 -23.12 -6.03 34.58
C PRO A 177 -22.57 -7.10 35.52
N THR A 178 -22.52 -8.34 35.03
CA THR A 178 -21.98 -9.50 35.79
C THR A 178 -20.53 -9.30 36.21
N TRP A 179 -19.75 -8.56 35.43
CA TRP A 179 -18.36 -8.19 35.74
C TRP A 179 -18.22 -7.14 36.85
N MET A 180 -19.31 -6.49 37.25
CA MET A 180 -19.40 -5.64 38.45
C MET A 180 -20.05 -6.37 39.65
N GLY A 181 -20.22 -7.68 39.57
CA GLY A 181 -20.91 -8.47 40.60
C GLY A 181 -22.42 -8.62 40.40
N GLY A 182 -22.98 -8.11 39.29
CA GLY A 182 -24.36 -8.44 38.89
C GLY A 182 -25.47 -7.86 39.78
N LEU A 183 -25.17 -6.84 40.58
CA LEU A 183 -26.17 -6.21 41.47
C LEU A 183 -27.41 -5.77 40.69
N ILE A 184 -28.57 -6.05 41.24
CA ILE A 184 -29.87 -5.63 40.73
C ILE A 184 -30.54 -4.78 41.80
N ILE A 185 -31.00 -3.60 41.41
CA ILE A 185 -31.82 -2.71 42.23
C ILE A 185 -33.17 -2.61 41.57
N GLN A 186 -34.23 -2.98 42.28
CA GLN A 186 -35.61 -2.86 41.79
C GLN A 186 -36.40 -1.94 42.70
N TRP A 187 -37.35 -1.21 42.13
CA TRP A 187 -38.25 -0.35 42.89
C TRP A 187 -39.66 -0.42 42.34
N GLY A 188 -40.62 0.03 43.15
CA GLY A 188 -41.99 0.10 42.70
C GLY A 188 -42.94 0.74 43.68
N ILE A 189 -44.20 0.77 43.24
CA ILE A 189 -45.37 1.13 44.04
C ILE A 189 -46.35 -0.03 43.98
N SER A 190 -46.87 -0.42 45.13
CA SER A 190 -47.82 -1.54 45.24
C SER A 190 -49.00 -1.15 46.13
N PRO A 191 -50.22 -1.48 45.72
CA PRO A 191 -51.38 -1.22 46.55
C PRO A 191 -51.32 -2.07 47.82
N ILE A 192 -51.56 -1.44 48.95
CA ILE A 192 -51.83 -2.10 50.22
C ILE A 192 -53.33 -1.91 50.51
N GLY A 193 -54.03 -3.02 50.75
CA GLY A 193 -55.50 -3.05 50.81
C GLY A 193 -56.09 -2.17 51.93
N PRO A 194 -57.41 -1.96 51.95
CA PRO A 194 -58.07 -1.05 52.90
C PRO A 194 -58.04 -1.54 54.36
N SER A 195 -57.64 -2.79 54.60
CA SER A 195 -57.62 -3.42 55.91
C SER A 195 -56.59 -2.78 56.84
N ALA A 196 -56.96 -2.59 58.11
CA ALA A 196 -56.08 -2.01 59.14
C ALA A 196 -54.81 -2.84 59.36
N ASN A 197 -54.89 -4.16 59.20
CA ASN A 197 -53.72 -5.04 59.15
C ASN A 197 -53.88 -5.93 57.92
N GLY A 198 -52.78 -6.23 57.24
CA GLY A 198 -52.85 -7.06 56.06
C GLY A 198 -51.49 -7.45 55.52
N ILE A 199 -51.56 -8.31 54.53
CA ILE A 199 -50.42 -8.87 53.81
C ILE A 199 -50.74 -8.79 52.32
N ALA A 200 -49.75 -8.44 51.52
CA ALA A 200 -49.82 -8.48 50.06
C ALA A 200 -48.54 -9.06 49.49
N THR A 201 -48.70 -9.95 48.52
CA THR A 201 -47.59 -10.49 47.73
C THR A 201 -47.36 -9.59 46.52
N LEU A 202 -46.13 -9.11 46.42
CA LEU A 202 -45.62 -8.33 45.32
C LEU A 202 -44.75 -9.23 44.44
N THR A 203 -44.92 -9.11 43.12
CA THR A 203 -44.02 -9.70 42.13
C THR A 203 -43.06 -8.63 41.62
N PHE A 204 -41.76 -8.94 41.62
CA PHE A 204 -40.74 -8.04 41.08
C PHE A 204 -40.85 -7.89 39.56
N PRO A 205 -40.47 -6.72 38.99
CA PRO A 205 -40.34 -6.54 37.55
C PRO A 205 -39.49 -7.62 36.86
N ILE A 206 -38.41 -8.05 37.50
CA ILE A 206 -37.57 -9.17 37.09
C ILE A 206 -37.22 -10.05 38.30
N SER A 207 -37.00 -11.34 38.09
CA SER A 207 -36.50 -12.22 39.17
C SER A 207 -35.02 -11.94 39.43
N TYR A 208 -34.61 -12.00 40.70
CA TYR A 208 -33.19 -12.03 41.08
C TYR A 208 -32.60 -13.39 40.70
N PRO A 209 -31.60 -13.46 39.79
CA PRO A 209 -31.06 -14.73 39.32
C PRO A 209 -30.50 -15.63 40.42
N THR A 210 -29.92 -15.04 41.47
CA THR A 210 -29.17 -15.76 42.50
C THR A 210 -29.80 -15.59 43.88
N ALA A 211 -29.98 -14.36 44.35
CA ALA A 211 -30.46 -14.10 45.71
C ALA A 211 -31.11 -12.72 45.84
N PHE A 212 -32.18 -12.67 46.63
CA PHE A 212 -32.68 -11.43 47.22
C PHE A 212 -31.86 -11.12 48.47
N LEU A 213 -31.32 -9.91 48.57
CA LEU A 213 -30.53 -9.48 49.71
C LEU A 213 -31.39 -8.79 50.77
N THR A 214 -32.11 -7.75 50.37
CA THR A 214 -32.92 -6.94 51.29
C THR A 214 -33.92 -6.10 50.53
N GLY A 215 -34.95 -5.65 51.24
CA GLY A 215 -35.96 -4.75 50.72
C GLY A 215 -36.48 -3.83 51.81
N VAL A 216 -36.82 -2.61 51.42
CA VAL A 216 -37.41 -1.60 52.29
C VAL A 216 -38.67 -1.10 51.62
N ALA A 217 -39.73 -0.96 52.41
CA ALA A 217 -40.98 -0.38 51.95
C ALA A 217 -41.39 0.77 52.87
N SER A 218 -42.00 1.78 52.28
CA SER A 218 -42.51 2.95 52.95
C SER A 218 -43.92 3.25 52.47
N ASP A 219 -44.73 3.73 53.39
CA ASP A 219 -46.08 4.20 53.09
C ASP A 219 -46.07 5.46 52.21
N VAL A 220 -47.06 5.59 51.34
CA VAL A 220 -47.20 6.68 50.35
C VAL A 220 -48.63 7.23 50.36
N SER A 221 -49.32 7.13 51.48
CA SER A 221 -50.59 7.83 51.65
C SER A 221 -50.39 9.35 51.61
N ASN A 222 -51.23 10.02 50.83
CA ASN A 222 -51.36 11.48 50.79
C ASN A 222 -52.19 12.03 51.97
N ASP A 223 -52.82 11.14 52.74
CA ASP A 223 -53.62 11.48 53.92
C ASP A 223 -52.82 11.29 55.22
N LEU A 224 -53.34 11.81 56.34
CA LEU A 224 -52.80 11.69 57.71
C LEU A 224 -52.59 10.23 58.20
N ASN A 225 -52.83 9.25 57.35
CA ASN A 225 -52.59 7.85 57.63
C ASN A 225 -51.08 7.58 57.76
N LYS A 226 -50.73 6.70 58.70
CA LYS A 226 -49.35 6.25 58.94
C LYS A 226 -49.38 4.74 59.15
N ASN A 227 -48.73 3.98 58.28
CA ASN A 227 -48.54 2.55 58.47
C ASN A 227 -47.09 2.23 58.82
N CYS A 228 -46.88 1.26 59.71
CA CYS A 228 -45.63 0.54 59.75
C CYS A 228 -45.70 -0.60 58.73
N ILE A 229 -44.66 -0.72 57.90
CA ILE A 229 -44.59 -1.72 56.84
C ILE A 229 -43.38 -2.61 57.08
N GLY A 230 -43.64 -3.91 57.20
CA GLY A 230 -42.65 -4.96 57.22
C GLY A 230 -42.42 -5.53 55.82
N VAL A 231 -41.20 -5.94 55.55
CA VAL A 231 -40.79 -6.55 54.29
C VAL A 231 -40.20 -7.93 54.57
N VAL A 232 -40.69 -8.94 53.86
CA VAL A 232 -40.16 -10.31 53.93
C VAL A 232 -39.94 -10.85 52.52
N ALA A 233 -38.76 -11.44 52.28
CA ALA A 233 -38.50 -12.17 51.06
C ALA A 233 -39.32 -13.46 51.01
N LEU A 234 -40.04 -13.71 49.91
CA LEU A 234 -40.73 -14.98 49.69
C LEU A 234 -39.96 -15.87 48.71
N SER A 235 -39.42 -15.26 47.66
CA SER A 235 -38.64 -15.94 46.63
C SER A 235 -37.76 -14.95 45.87
N GLN A 236 -37.01 -15.44 44.90
CA GLN A 236 -36.26 -14.61 43.94
C GLN A 236 -37.16 -13.71 43.06
N SER A 237 -38.45 -14.03 42.93
CA SER A 237 -39.40 -13.30 42.08
C SER A 237 -40.45 -12.52 42.88
N GLN A 238 -40.54 -12.75 44.19
CA GLN A 238 -41.62 -12.21 45.02
C GLN A 238 -41.16 -11.78 46.41
N MET A 239 -41.81 -10.73 46.89
CA MET A 239 -41.64 -10.19 48.23
C MET A 239 -43.01 -9.97 48.86
N GLN A 240 -43.08 -10.13 50.16
CA GLN A 240 -44.30 -9.88 50.92
C GLN A 240 -44.19 -8.54 51.64
N LEU A 241 -45.23 -7.74 51.51
CA LEU A 241 -45.45 -6.55 52.32
C LEU A 241 -46.47 -6.90 53.39
N SER A 242 -46.11 -6.70 54.65
CA SER A 242 -47.04 -6.74 55.77
C SER A 242 -47.20 -5.35 56.34
N TRP A 243 -48.41 -4.98 56.74
CA TRP A 243 -48.64 -3.66 57.32
C TRP A 243 -49.52 -3.72 58.55
N SER A 244 -49.28 -2.77 59.44
CA SER A 244 -50.20 -2.43 60.51
C SER A 244 -50.44 -0.92 60.49
N ARG A 245 -51.72 -0.55 60.51
CA ARG A 245 -52.16 0.84 60.45
C ARG A 245 -52.09 1.46 61.84
N VAL A 246 -51.33 2.55 61.95
CA VAL A 246 -51.22 3.33 63.18
C VAL A 246 -52.38 4.34 63.27
N TYR A 247 -52.72 5.06 62.19
CA TYR A 247 -53.83 6.04 62.15
C TYR A 247 -54.57 6.13 60.80
N GLY A 248 -55.85 6.56 60.87
CA GLY A 248 -56.73 6.98 59.77
C GLY A 248 -57.44 5.88 58.93
N THR A 249 -58.06 6.22 57.79
CA THR A 249 -58.97 5.32 57.03
C THR A 249 -58.80 5.48 55.50
N GLY A 250 -58.58 4.39 54.75
CA GLY A 250 -58.54 4.41 53.28
C GLY A 250 -57.67 3.31 52.65
N THR A 251 -57.74 3.15 51.33
CA THR A 251 -56.83 2.33 50.52
C THR A 251 -55.52 3.07 50.33
N GLN A 252 -54.38 2.40 50.46
CA GLN A 252 -53.07 3.03 50.50
C GLN A 252 -52.10 2.35 49.53
N ASN A 253 -50.95 2.98 49.30
CA ASN A 253 -49.89 2.42 48.44
C ASN A 253 -48.58 2.39 49.22
N ALA A 254 -47.80 1.34 49.02
CA ALA A 254 -46.43 1.24 49.51
C ALA A 254 -45.45 1.48 48.36
N ARG A 255 -44.50 2.39 48.55
CA ARG A 255 -43.28 2.46 47.73
C ARG A 255 -42.28 1.48 48.30
N TRP A 256 -41.53 0.84 47.45
CA TRP A 256 -40.51 -0.11 47.87
C TRP A 256 -39.27 -0.01 47.01
N ILE A 257 -38.15 -0.39 47.60
CA ILE A 257 -36.88 -0.63 46.93
C ILE A 257 -36.33 -1.97 47.44
N ALA A 258 -35.78 -2.76 46.53
CA ALA A 258 -35.23 -4.07 46.80
C ALA A 258 -33.87 -4.21 46.11
N LEU A 259 -32.99 -4.99 46.74
CA LEU A 259 -31.65 -5.29 46.25
C LEU A 259 -31.45 -6.81 46.20
N GLY A 260 -30.69 -7.26 45.21
CA GLY A 260 -30.31 -8.65 45.01
C GLY A 260 -29.39 -8.80 43.82
N TYR A 261 -29.13 -10.03 43.37
CA TYR A 261 -28.30 -10.36 42.20
C TYR A 261 -28.62 -11.78 41.71
#